data_AF-A0A3B0Z3V2-F1
#
_entry.id   AF-A0A3B0Z3V2-F1
#
_cell.length_a   1.000
_cell.length_b   1.000
_cell.length_c   1.000
_cell.angle_alpha   90.00
_cell.angle_beta   90.00
_cell.angle_gamma   90.00
#
_symmetry.space_group_name_H-M   'P 1'
#
loop_
_entity.id
_entity.type
_entity.pdbx_description
1 polymer ?
#
loop_
_entity_poly.entity_id
_entity_poly.type
_entity_poly.pdbx_seq_one_letter_code
_entity_poly.pdbx_strand_id
1 'polypeptide(L)'
;MMKKQADLVAIGTSKDLQEYRPVSLCPDFAIIEFKGIFQGNEVLWHTEIRTLAYHCRLLSIGGKIRQFIDIPMDKVRFDLATANLVLGLNLDKINQAAIRSSIILIRQYKNLKPGVHQYGELTHFN
;
A
#
# COMPACT_ATOMS: atom_id res chain seq x y z
N MET A 1 -26.38 18.38 18.16
CA MET A 1 -26.25 17.48 16.99
C MET A 1 -25.10 16.52 17.28
N MET A 2 -25.41 15.23 17.44
CA MET A 2 -24.59 14.24 18.15
C MET A 2 -23.34 13.82 17.35
N LYS A 3 -22.19 13.80 18.03
CA LYS A 3 -20.96 13.14 17.56
C LYS A 3 -21.18 11.63 17.60
N LYS A 4 -21.10 10.93 16.46
CA LYS A 4 -21.04 9.46 16.44
C LYS A 4 -19.61 9.03 16.72
N GLN A 5 -19.43 8.48 17.92
CA GLN A 5 -18.24 7.80 18.39
C GLN A 5 -18.18 6.45 17.66
N ALA A 6 -17.12 6.22 16.89
CA ALA A 6 -16.86 4.93 16.25
C ALA A 6 -16.16 4.02 17.27
N ASP A 7 -16.74 2.86 17.49
CA ASP A 7 -16.26 1.83 18.41
C ASP A 7 -14.85 1.37 18.05
N LEU A 8 -13.89 1.71 18.92
CA LEU A 8 -12.55 1.11 18.93
C LEU A 8 -12.66 -0.23 19.68
N VAL A 9 -12.71 -1.32 18.92
CA VAL A 9 -12.55 -2.67 19.47
C VAL A 9 -11.12 -2.78 20.00
N ALA A 10 -10.99 -2.82 21.32
CA ALA A 10 -9.74 -3.11 22.01
C ALA A 10 -9.35 -4.57 21.76
N ILE A 11 -8.23 -4.80 21.09
CA ILE A 11 -7.63 -6.12 20.96
C ILE A 11 -6.22 -6.06 21.51
N GLY A 12 -6.04 -6.71 22.66
CA GLY A 12 -4.82 -7.41 23.07
C GLY A 12 -3.54 -6.59 23.13
N THR A 13 -3.19 -6.14 24.33
CA THR A 13 -1.80 -5.84 24.72
C THR A 13 -0.97 -7.12 24.71
N SER A 14 -0.36 -7.43 23.57
CA SER A 14 0.76 -8.36 23.45
C SER A 14 1.91 -7.66 22.73
N LYS A 15 3.13 -8.03 23.08
CA LYS A 15 4.43 -7.51 22.62
C LYS A 15 4.73 -7.66 21.11
N ASP A 16 3.72 -7.80 20.26
CA ASP A 16 3.84 -7.65 18.81
C ASP A 16 3.53 -6.18 18.48
N LEU A 17 4.57 -5.41 18.17
CA LEU A 17 4.39 -4.16 17.43
C LEU A 17 3.54 -4.50 16.21
N GLN A 18 2.30 -4.02 16.15
CA GLN A 18 1.45 -4.17 14.97
C GLN A 18 2.27 -3.72 13.76
N GLU A 19 2.62 -4.67 12.89
CA GLU A 19 3.54 -4.47 11.76
C GLU A 19 3.07 -3.33 10.84
N TYR A 20 1.76 -3.08 10.82
CA TYR A 20 1.07 -1.99 10.16
C TYR A 20 -0.24 -1.64 10.89
N ARG A 21 -0.73 -0.42 10.66
CA ARG A 21 -2.06 0.07 11.05
C ARG A 21 -3.00 0.04 9.84
N PRO A 22 -4.13 -0.68 9.88
CA PRO A 22 -5.12 -0.58 8.80
C PRO A 22 -5.86 0.76 8.87
N VAL A 23 -6.03 1.41 7.71
CA VAL A 23 -6.86 2.61 7.54
C VAL A 23 -8.17 2.25 6.83
N SER A 24 -8.08 1.40 5.80
CA SER A 24 -9.24 0.85 5.07
C SER A 24 -8.90 -0.54 4.52
N LEU A 25 -9.87 -1.45 4.52
CA LEU A 25 -9.70 -2.83 4.04
C LEU A 25 -10.91 -3.25 3.21
N CYS A 26 -10.67 -3.64 1.96
CA CYS A 26 -11.64 -4.20 1.03
C CYS A 26 -10.99 -5.36 0.25
N PRO A 27 -11.79 -6.25 -0.38
CA PRO A 27 -11.23 -7.28 -1.25
C PRO A 27 -10.43 -6.72 -2.42
N ASP A 28 -10.84 -5.57 -2.96
CA ASP A 28 -10.21 -4.98 -4.15
C ASP A 28 -9.00 -4.08 -3.83
N PHE A 29 -8.96 -3.52 -2.62
CA PHE A 29 -7.88 -2.64 -2.18
C PHE A 29 -7.76 -2.58 -0.66
N ALA A 30 -6.60 -2.17 -0.16
CA ALA A 30 -6.34 -1.86 1.24
C ALA A 30 -5.54 -0.56 1.35
N ILE A 31 -5.83 0.23 2.38
CA ILE A 31 -5.01 1.36 2.80
C ILE A 31 -4.44 1.02 4.16
N ILE A 32 -3.12 1.02 4.27
CA ILE A 32 -2.38 0.68 5.49
C ILE A 32 -1.31 1.72 5.76
N GLU A 33 -0.88 1.77 7.01
CA GLU A 33 0.26 2.57 7.42
C GLU A 33 1.30 1.73 8.14
N PHE A 34 2.58 1.93 7.84
CA PHE A 34 3.66 1.22 8.53
C PHE A 34 4.96 2.00 8.46
N LYS A 35 5.86 1.74 9.41
CA LYS A 35 7.21 2.31 9.40
C LYS A 35 8.12 1.58 8.43
N GLY A 36 8.93 2.33 7.68
CA GLY A 36 9.98 1.82 6.83
C GLY A 36 11.07 2.85 6.58
N ILE A 37 12.13 2.44 5.89
CA ILE A 37 13.21 3.34 5.47
C ILE A 37 12.97 3.77 4.03
N PHE A 38 13.10 5.06 3.75
CA PHE A 38 13.08 5.61 2.39
C PHE A 38 14.22 6.62 2.24
N GLN A 39 15.10 6.38 1.26
CA GLN A 39 16.27 7.22 0.99
C GLN A 39 17.11 7.53 2.26
N GLY A 40 17.27 6.54 3.13
CA GLY A 40 18.04 6.66 4.37
C GLY A 40 17.28 7.28 5.55
N ASN A 41 16.04 7.72 5.37
CA ASN A 41 15.21 8.29 6.43
C ASN A 41 14.11 7.32 6.88
N GLU A 42 13.81 7.28 8.17
CA GLU A 42 12.59 6.61 8.65
C GLU A 42 11.38 7.43 8.20
N VAL A 43 10.41 6.76 7.58
CA VAL A 43 9.14 7.34 7.16
C VAL A 43 7.98 6.47 7.61
N LEU A 44 6.83 7.10 7.86
CA LEU A 44 5.54 6.46 7.91
C LEU A 44 5.00 6.36 6.48
N TRP A 45 4.97 5.15 5.96
CA TRP A 45 4.33 4.87 4.68
C TRP A 45 2.82 4.93 4.85
N HIS A 46 2.15 5.73 4.03
CA HIS A 46 0.71 5.64 3.78
C HIS A 46 0.53 4.92 2.44
N THR A 47 0.26 3.62 2.53
CA THR A 47 0.31 2.70 1.39
C THR A 47 -1.06 2.25 0.97
N GLU A 48 -1.35 2.41 -0.31
CA GLU A 48 -2.53 1.86 -0.94
C GLU A 48 -2.17 0.64 -1.79
N ILE A 49 -2.68 -0.52 -1.41
CA ILE A 49 -2.49 -1.78 -2.12
C ILE A 49 -3.78 -2.06 -2.90
N ARG A 50 -3.68 -2.31 -4.19
CA ARG A 50 -4.83 -2.54 -5.08
C ARG A 50 -4.61 -3.80 -5.90
N THR A 51 -5.69 -4.50 -6.22
CA THR A 51 -5.63 -5.47 -7.32
C THR A 51 -5.47 -4.74 -8.65
N LEU A 52 -4.79 -5.35 -9.63
CA LEU A 52 -4.69 -4.76 -10.97
C LEU A 52 -6.07 -4.58 -11.61
N ALA A 53 -7.01 -5.50 -11.37
CA ALA A 53 -8.41 -5.37 -11.82
C ALA A 53 -9.09 -4.11 -11.27
N TYR A 54 -8.91 -3.81 -9.99
CA TYR A 54 -9.43 -2.57 -9.39
C TYR A 54 -8.73 -1.33 -9.95
N HIS A 55 -7.41 -1.38 -10.12
CA HIS A 55 -6.65 -0.28 -10.71
C HIS A 55 -7.11 0.07 -12.13
N CYS A 56 -7.28 -0.93 -13.00
CA CYS A 56 -7.77 -0.76 -14.36
C CYS A 56 -9.18 -0.14 -14.38
N ARG A 57 -10.10 -0.63 -13.55
CA ARG A 57 -11.45 -0.05 -13.41
C ARG A 57 -11.40 1.41 -12.94
N LEU A 58 -10.59 1.72 -11.93
CA LEU A 58 -10.48 3.07 -11.37
C LEU A 58 -9.99 4.09 -12.41
N LEU A 59 -9.03 3.70 -13.25
CA LEU A 59 -8.47 4.58 -14.28
C LEU A 59 -9.19 4.48 -15.63
N SER A 60 -10.18 3.58 -15.76
CA SER A 60 -10.84 3.27 -17.03
C SER A 60 -9.84 2.90 -18.14
N ILE A 61 -8.81 2.12 -17.79
CA ILE A 61 -7.78 1.65 -18.73
C ILE A 61 -7.89 0.14 -18.94
N GLY A 62 -7.71 -0.29 -20.19
CA GLY A 62 -7.58 -1.70 -20.58
C GLY A 62 -6.17 -2.01 -21.08
N GLY A 63 -5.93 -3.27 -21.44
CA GLY A 63 -4.69 -3.75 -22.04
C GLY A 63 -3.79 -4.51 -21.08
N LYS A 64 -2.49 -4.53 -21.38
CA LYS A 64 -1.50 -5.32 -20.63
C LYS A 64 -0.79 -4.46 -19.59
N ILE A 65 -0.93 -4.83 -18.32
CA ILE A 65 -0.31 -4.15 -17.19
C ILE A 65 0.51 -5.15 -16.35
N ARG A 66 1.66 -4.70 -15.85
CA ARG A 66 2.49 -5.45 -14.89
C ARG A 66 2.17 -4.99 -13.47
N GLN A 67 2.54 -5.81 -12.49
CA GLN A 67 2.55 -5.37 -11.10
C GLN A 67 3.48 -4.17 -10.95
N PHE A 68 3.17 -3.26 -10.04
CA PHE A 68 3.94 -2.04 -9.90
C PHE A 68 3.96 -1.50 -8.48
N ILE A 69 5.02 -0.78 -8.14
CA ILE A 69 5.12 0.15 -7.01
C ILE A 69 5.20 1.56 -7.60
N ASP A 70 4.31 2.45 -7.22
CA ASP A 70 4.35 3.87 -7.58
C ASP A 70 4.55 4.72 -6.33
N ILE A 71 5.53 5.62 -6.38
CA ILE A 71 5.81 6.59 -5.32
C ILE A 71 5.71 7.99 -5.97
N PRO A 72 4.54 8.64 -5.89
CA PRO A 72 4.35 9.95 -6.49
C PRO A 72 5.25 10.99 -5.83
N MET A 73 6.07 11.68 -6.62
CA MET A 73 7.08 12.61 -6.11
C MET A 73 6.48 13.77 -5.30
N ASP A 74 5.29 14.24 -5.70
CA ASP A 74 4.51 15.29 -5.04
C ASP A 74 3.93 14.85 -3.68
N LYS A 75 3.96 13.55 -3.38
CA LYS A 75 3.39 12.97 -2.16
C LYS A 75 4.43 12.38 -1.20
N VAL A 76 5.69 12.73 -1.39
CA VAL A 76 6.77 12.46 -0.43
C VAL A 76 7.01 13.73 0.40
N ARG A 77 6.74 13.65 1.70
CA ARG A 77 6.91 14.76 2.66
C ARG A 77 7.93 14.37 3.71
N PHE A 78 9.20 14.65 3.41
CA PHE A 78 10.32 14.33 4.30
C PHE A 78 10.30 15.13 5.61
N ASP A 79 9.80 16.36 5.57
CA ASP A 79 9.60 17.23 6.73
C ASP A 79 8.61 16.63 7.75
N LEU A 80 7.59 15.94 7.26
CA LEU A 80 6.58 15.27 8.08
C LEU A 80 6.89 13.79 8.32
N ALA A 81 8.03 13.29 7.82
CA ALA A 81 8.37 11.86 7.81
C ALA A 81 7.23 10.97 7.27
N THR A 82 6.51 11.44 6.25
CA THR A 82 5.41 10.68 5.62
C THR A 82 5.67 10.51 4.13
N ALA A 83 5.36 9.33 3.61
CA ALA A 83 5.49 9.04 2.19
C ALA A 83 4.29 8.23 1.72
N ASN A 84 3.77 8.57 0.55
CA ASN A 84 2.68 7.83 -0.07
C ASN A 84 3.23 6.85 -1.11
N LEU A 85 2.60 5.68 -1.17
CA LEU A 85 2.93 4.64 -2.14
C LEU A 85 1.65 3.95 -2.60
N VAL A 86 1.59 3.63 -3.89
CA VAL A 86 0.55 2.78 -4.48
C VAL A 86 1.19 1.49 -4.99
N LEU A 87 0.60 0.35 -4.63
CA LEU A 87 1.05 -0.96 -5.05
C LEU A 87 -0.05 -1.65 -5.86
N GLY A 88 0.21 -1.94 -7.12
CA GLY A 88 -0.66 -2.74 -7.97
C GLY A 88 -0.21 -4.20 -7.99
N LEU A 89 -1.06 -5.10 -7.50
CA LEU A 89 -0.78 -6.54 -7.40
C LEU A 89 -1.65 -7.36 -8.33
N ASN A 90 -1.06 -8.38 -8.96
CA ASN A 90 -1.79 -9.33 -9.79
C ASN A 90 -2.40 -10.42 -8.89
N LEU A 91 -3.45 -10.04 -8.17
CA LEU A 91 -4.19 -10.89 -7.23
C LEU A 91 -5.69 -10.68 -7.41
N ASP A 92 -6.49 -11.71 -7.14
CA ASP A 92 -7.96 -11.59 -7.18
C ASP A 92 -8.49 -10.75 -6.02
N LYS A 93 -7.83 -10.82 -4.85
CA LYS A 93 -8.21 -10.07 -3.65
C LYS A 93 -7.02 -9.73 -2.77
N ILE A 94 -7.13 -8.61 -2.07
CA ILE A 94 -6.22 -8.18 -1.01
C ILE A 94 -6.63 -8.86 0.30
N ASN A 95 -5.67 -9.56 0.91
CA ASN A 95 -5.82 -10.22 2.21
C ASN A 95 -4.60 -9.91 3.10
N GLN A 96 -4.60 -10.41 4.34
CA GLN A 96 -3.49 -10.17 5.27
C GLN A 96 -2.14 -10.67 4.75
N ALA A 97 -2.10 -11.82 4.06
CA ALA A 97 -0.86 -12.35 3.49
C ALA A 97 -0.30 -11.44 2.38
N ALA A 98 -1.17 -10.90 1.52
CA ALA A 98 -0.79 -9.92 0.50
C ALA A 98 -0.26 -8.64 1.15
N ILE A 99 -0.91 -8.14 2.20
CA ILE A 99 -0.47 -6.96 2.96
C ILE A 99 0.93 -7.17 3.54
N ARG A 100 1.16 -8.26 4.28
CA ARG A 100 2.48 -8.55 4.88
C ARG A 100 3.57 -8.70 3.84
N SER A 101 3.30 -9.43 2.76
CA SER A 101 4.26 -9.60 1.65
C SER A 101 4.60 -8.26 0.99
N SER A 102 3.62 -7.36 0.89
CA SER A 102 3.81 -6.00 0.36
C SER A 102 4.73 -5.16 1.26
N ILE A 103 4.53 -5.23 2.58
CA ILE A 103 5.38 -4.53 3.55
C ILE A 103 6.82 -5.03 3.45
N ILE A 104 7.02 -6.35 3.39
CA ILE A 104 8.36 -6.96 3.22
C ILE A 104 9.00 -6.48 1.92
N LEU A 105 8.26 -6.53 0.80
CA LEU A 105 8.72 -6.06 -0.50
C LEU A 105 9.21 -4.61 -0.43
N ILE A 106 8.39 -3.71 0.11
CA ILE A 106 8.71 -2.28 0.22
C ILE A 106 9.95 -2.06 1.09
N ARG A 107 10.07 -2.77 2.23
CA ARG A 107 11.22 -2.66 3.14
C ARG A 107 12.53 -3.18 2.53
N GLN A 108 12.45 -4.21 1.69
CA GLN A 108 13.62 -4.87 1.12
C GLN A 108 14.04 -4.30 -0.25
N TYR A 109 13.25 -3.41 -0.84
CA TYR A 109 13.50 -2.87 -2.15
C TYR A 109 14.71 -1.90 -2.15
N LYS A 110 15.88 -2.41 -2.55
CA LYS A 110 17.18 -1.71 -2.39
C LYS A 110 17.27 -0.35 -3.08
N ASN A 111 16.56 -0.15 -4.19
CA ASN A 111 16.66 1.05 -5.03
C ASN A 111 15.31 1.77 -5.13
N LEU A 112 14.55 1.78 -4.04
CA LEU A 112 13.25 2.44 -4.02
C LEU A 112 13.46 3.96 -4.12
N LYS A 113 12.94 4.54 -5.20
CA LYS A 113 13.01 5.97 -5.51
C LYS A 113 11.65 6.45 -6.02
N PRO A 114 11.36 7.76 -6.00
CA PRO A 114 10.13 8.29 -6.59
C PRO A 114 9.93 7.82 -8.05
N GLY A 115 8.67 7.62 -8.43
CA GLY A 115 8.25 7.11 -9.74
C GLY A 115 7.70 5.68 -9.70
N VAL A 116 7.43 5.15 -10.90
CA VAL A 116 6.80 3.84 -11.11
C VAL A 116 7.87 2.75 -11.34
N HIS A 117 7.78 1.68 -10.57
CA HIS A 117 8.62 0.48 -10.67
C HIS A 117 7.75 -0.71 -11.03
N GLN A 118 7.97 -1.31 -12.20
CA GLN A 118 7.18 -2.46 -12.67
C GLN A 118 7.94 -3.78 -12.50
N TYR A 119 7.23 -4.85 -12.19
CA TYR A 119 7.81 -6.19 -11.99
C TYR A 119 6.80 -7.31 -12.28
N GLY A 120 7.30 -8.54 -12.38
CA GLY A 120 6.48 -9.73 -12.68
C GLY A 120 5.93 -9.74 -14.10
N GLU A 121 5.01 -10.66 -14.37
CA GLU A 121 4.45 -10.90 -15.70
C GLU A 121 3.41 -9.87 -16.15
N LEU A 122 3.24 -9.73 -17.47
CA LEU A 122 2.17 -8.94 -18.07
C LEU A 122 0.83 -9.63 -17.88
N THR A 123 -0.15 -8.90 -17.36
CA THR A 123 -1.53 -9.38 -17.19
C THR A 123 -2.45 -8.58 -18.11
N HIS A 124 -3.35 -9.27 -18.82
CA HIS A 124 -4.30 -8.65 -19.73
C HIS A 124 -5.61 -8.34 -19.00
N PHE A 125 -6.08 -7.10 -19.10
CA PHE A 125 -7.41 -6.67 -18.68
C PHE A 125 -8.18 -6.11 -19.87
N ASN A 126 -9.46 -6.49 -19.96
CA ASN A 126 -10.37 -6.04 -21.00
C ASN A 126 -11.07 -4.74 -20.61
#